data_AF-A0A962QD40-F1
#
_entry.id   AF-A0A962QD40-F1
#
_cell.length_a   1.000
_cell.length_b   1.000
_cell.length_c   1.000
_cell.angle_alpha   90.00
_cell.angle_beta   90.00
_cell.angle_gamma   90.00
#
_symmetry.space_group_name_H-M   'P 1'
#
loop_
_entity.id
_entity.type
_entity.pdbx_description
1 polymer ?
#
loop_
_entity_poly.entity_id
_entity_poly.type
_entity_poly.pdbx_seq_one_letter_code
_entity_poly.pdbx_strand_id
1 'polypeptide(L)' 'FERSYLLQQFRECDGNVARLAERVGMERTNLYRKLRALGIDPKRALDDD' A
#
# COMPACT_ATOMS: atom_id res chain seq x y z
N PHE A 1 4.16 -8.21 10.08
CA PHE A 1 4.64 -6.84 10.39
C PHE A 1 4.60 -5.93 9.17
N GLU A 2 5.31 -6.27 8.09
CA GLU A 2 5.41 -5.39 6.92
C GLU A 2 4.08 -5.14 6.19
N ARG A 3 3.23 -6.17 6.05
CA ARG A 3 1.87 -6.05 5.47
C ARG A 3 1.02 -5.02 6.23
N SER A 4 0.89 -5.18 7.55
CA SER A 4 0.05 -4.29 8.38
C SER A 4 0.58 -2.86 8.39
N TYR A 5 1.90 -2.69 8.41
CA TYR A 5 2.53 -1.36 8.30
C TYR A 5 2.14 -0.69 6.97
N LEU A 6 2.38 -1.37 5.84
CA LEU A 6 2.02 -0.84 4.52
C LEU A 6 0.52 -0.59 4.39
N LEU A 7 -0.33 -1.46 4.92
CA LEU A 7 -1.78 -1.30 4.89
C LEU A 7 -2.25 -0.11 5.72
N GLN A 8 -1.65 0.13 6.88
CA GLN A 8 -1.95 1.31 7.71
C GLN A 8 -1.51 2.59 7.00
N GLN A 9 -0.29 2.62 6.46
CA GLN A 9 0.18 3.75 5.66
C GLN A 9 -0.68 3.98 4.41
N PHE A 10 -1.17 2.91 3.79
CA PHE A 10 -2.07 2.96 2.65
C PHE A 10 -3.42 3.58 3.01
N ARG A 11 -3.99 3.20 4.16
CA ARG A 11 -5.22 3.80 4.69
C ARG A 11 -5.04 5.27 5.04
N GLU A 12 -3.93 5.65 5.66
CA GLU A 12 -3.60 7.06 5.92
C GLU A 12 -3.43 7.89 4.63
N CYS A 13 -3.12 7.23 3.51
CA CYS A 13 -3.02 7.85 2.19
C CYS A 13 -4.34 7.82 1.42
N ASP A 14 -5.48 7.48 2.05
CA ASP A 14 -6.80 7.36 1.40
C ASP A 14 -6.81 6.34 0.23
N GLY A 15 -5.99 5.30 0.34
CA GLY A 15 -5.80 4.31 -0.72
C GLY A 15 -5.02 4.84 -1.94
N ASN A 16 -4.36 5.99 -1.83
CA ASN A 16 -3.54 6.53 -2.90
C ASN A 16 -2.13 5.91 -2.88
N VAL A 17 -1.88 4.97 -3.81
CA VAL A 17 -0.57 4.31 -3.97
C VAL A 17 0.55 5.31 -4.31
N ALA A 18 0.28 6.41 -5.00
CA ALA A 18 1.31 7.40 -5.31
C ALA A 18 1.78 8.14 -4.06
N ARG A 19 0.84 8.58 -3.21
CA ARG A 19 1.18 9.16 -1.91
C ARG A 19 1.88 8.15 -1.00
N LEU A 20 1.44 6.89 -1.01
CA LEU A 20 2.12 5.85 -0.24
C LEU A 20 3.57 5.67 -0.69
N ALA A 21 3.82 5.64 -2.00
CA ALA A 21 5.16 5.54 -2.58
C ALA A 21 6.08 6.68 -2.13
N GLU A 22 5.59 7.92 -2.16
CA GLU A 22 6.33 9.08 -1.64
C GLU A 22 6.58 8.96 -0.14
N ARG A 23 5.57 8.52 0.63
CA ARG A 23 5.64 8.44 2.10
C ARG A 23 6.59 7.34 2.59
N VAL A 24 6.61 6.19 1.93
CA VAL A 24 7.53 5.09 2.25
C VAL A 24 8.87 5.19 1.52
N GLY A 25 9.08 6.24 0.72
CA GLY A 25 10.30 6.45 -0.05
C GLY A 25 10.57 5.34 -1.08
N MET A 26 9.51 4.73 -1.62
CA MET A 26 9.61 3.58 -2.52
C MET A 26 9.06 3.94 -3.89
N GLU A 27 9.76 3.55 -4.94
CA GLU A 27 9.25 3.69 -6.31
C GLU A 27 7.90 3.00 -6.48
N ARG A 28 6.97 3.66 -7.20
CA ARG A 28 5.59 3.17 -7.38
C ARG A 28 5.53 1.75 -7.94
N THR A 29 6.38 1.44 -8.93
CA THR A 29 6.43 0.09 -9.54
C THR A 29 6.86 -0.97 -8.54
N ASN A 30 7.87 -0.68 -7.72
CA ASN A 30 8.31 -1.58 -6.67
C ASN A 30 7.26 -1.75 -5.58
N LEU A 31 6.61 -0.65 -5.19
CA LEU A 31 5.51 -0.68 -4.24
C LEU A 31 4.36 -1.56 -4.75
N TYR A 32 3.95 -1.44 -6.01
CA TYR A 32 2.93 -2.31 -6.61
C TYR A 32 3.29 -3.79 -6.54
N ARG A 33 4.54 -4.14 -6.88
CA ARG A 33 5.03 -5.52 -6.78
C ARG A 33 5.02 -6.01 -5.33
N LYS A 34 5.44 -5.15 -4.39
CA LYS A 34 5.49 -5.47 -2.97
C LYS A 34 4.09 -5.64 -2.37
N LEU A 35 3.15 -4.76 -2.70
CA LEU A 35 1.74 -4.87 -2.32
C LEU A 35 1.15 -6.20 -2.82
N ARG A 36 1.34 -6.55 -4.10
CA ARG A 36 0.92 -7.86 -4.62
C ARG A 36 1.59 -9.04 -3.93
N ALA A 37 2.89 -8.98 -3.69
CA ALA A 37 3.63 -10.04 -2.99
C ALA A 37 3.15 -10.23 -1.54
N LEU A 38 2.66 -9.17 -0.91
CA LEU A 38 2.07 -9.16 0.43
C LEU A 38 0.57 -9.47 0.45
N GLY A 39 -0.05 -9.74 -0.71
CA GLY A 39 -1.49 -9.97 -0.83
C GLY A 39 -2.33 -8.73 -0.45
N ILE A 40 -1.79 -7.54 -0.68
CA ILE A 40 -2.50 -6.26 -0.55
C ILE A 40 -2.94 -5.85 -1.94
N ASP A 41 -4.25 -5.95 -2.20
CA ASP A 41 -4.83 -5.41 -3.43
C ASP A 41 -5.22 -3.96 -3.20
N PRO A 42 -4.54 -2.96 -3.77
CA PRO A 42 -4.86 -1.54 -3.51
C PRO A 42 -6.29 -1.17 -3.95
N LYS A 43 -6.92 -1.96 -4.83
CA LYS A 43 -8.32 -1.82 -5.22
C LYS A 43 -9.33 -2.42 -4.22
N ARG A 44 -8.92 -3.38 -3.39
CA ARG A 44 -9.77 -4.06 -2.39
C ARG A 44 -9.38 -3.74 -0.95
N ALA A 45 -8.22 -3.13 -0.74
CA ALA A 45 -7.68 -2.84 0.59
C ALA A 45 -8.45 -1.74 1.35
N LEU A 46 -9.41 -1.07 0.70
CA LEU A 46 -10.36 -0.15 1.30
C LEU A 46 -11.70 -0.81 1.66
N ASP A 47 -11.99 -2.00 1.11
CA ASP A 47 -13.24 -2.77 1.33
C ASP A 47 -13.10 -3.85 2.43
N ASP A 48 -11.91 -4.00 3.02
CA ASP A 48 -11.64 -4.92 4.13
C ASP A 48 -11.91 -4.20 5.47
N ASP A 49 -13.19 -3.87 5.71
CA ASP A 49 -13.77 -3.48 7.01
C ASP A 49 -14.95 -4.41 7.35
#